data_AF-A0A2K4W6R6-F1
#
_entry.id   AF-A0A2K4W6R6-F1
#
_cell.length_a   1.000
_cell.length_b   1.000
_cell.length_c   1.000
_cell.angle_alpha   90.00
_cell.angle_beta   90.00
_cell.angle_gamma   90.00
#
_symmetry.space_group_name_H-M   'P 1'
#
loop_
_entity.id
_entity.type
_entity.pdbx_description
1 polymer ?
#
loop_
_entity_poly.entity_id
_entity_poly.type
_entity_poly.pdbx_seq_one_letter_code
_entity_poly.pdbx_strand_id
1 'polypeptide(L)'
;MIDKTSITHLTHNTTITTVEKSTSATNISSNLKELTSAPAMDSATLSPLSSQLSSSAARAQALDNSLDIKSLGSLAKSISDKIAGNSYYANRKLHDAEIPNTDDPALLERARQATSFKNGSGTNPFAGLSQDQLSLIMYDEDSDFTINERSAAHSENYCTVSKINAL
;
A
#
# COMPACT_ATOMS: atom_id res chain seq x y z
N MET A 1 -27.98 -34.49 -32.76
CA MET A 1 -27.04 -33.47 -33.24
C MET A 1 -27.60 -32.12 -32.79
N ILE A 2 -27.05 -31.38 -31.84
CA ILE A 2 -25.69 -31.28 -31.30
C ILE A 2 -25.79 -30.82 -29.83
N ASP A 3 -25.07 -31.50 -28.92
CA ASP A 3 -24.74 -31.00 -27.57
C ASP A 3 -23.71 -29.88 -27.66
N LYS A 4 -23.83 -28.83 -26.84
CA LYS A 4 -22.72 -27.91 -26.52
C LYS A 4 -22.78 -27.43 -25.07
N THR A 5 -22.31 -28.28 -24.16
CA THR A 5 -21.68 -27.84 -22.93
C THR A 5 -20.36 -27.15 -23.26
N SER A 6 -20.19 -25.88 -22.90
CA SER A 6 -18.89 -25.21 -22.90
C SER A 6 -18.86 -24.12 -21.85
N ILE A 7 -18.31 -24.46 -20.68
CA ILE A 7 -17.67 -23.50 -19.78
C ILE A 7 -16.22 -23.96 -19.69
N THR A 8 -15.37 -23.38 -20.53
CA THR A 8 -13.92 -23.55 -20.44
C THR A 8 -13.39 -22.38 -19.60
N HIS A 9 -12.83 -22.71 -18.44
CA HIS A 9 -12.11 -21.78 -17.57
C HIS A 9 -10.90 -21.23 -18.33
N LEU A 10 -10.85 -19.92 -18.55
CA LEU A 10 -9.70 -19.26 -19.15
C LEU A 10 -8.80 -18.70 -18.04
N THR A 11 -7.69 -19.39 -17.79
CA THR A 11 -6.60 -18.95 -16.92
C THR A 11 -5.81 -17.86 -17.64
N HIS A 12 -5.82 -16.63 -17.11
CA HIS A 12 -4.95 -15.56 -17.61
C HIS A 12 -3.56 -15.69 -16.99
N ASN A 13 -2.65 -16.34 -17.71
CA ASN A 13 -1.21 -16.24 -17.44
C ASN A 13 -0.63 -15.15 -18.34
N THR A 14 -0.41 -13.96 -17.79
CA THR A 14 0.28 -12.88 -18.49
C THR A 14 1.78 -13.08 -18.36
N THR A 15 2.37 -13.76 -19.34
CA THR A 15 3.82 -13.78 -19.54
C THR A 15 4.18 -12.65 -20.51
N ILE A 16 4.99 -11.70 -20.04
CA ILE A 16 5.61 -10.65 -20.84
C ILE A 16 6.72 -11.31 -21.66
N THR A 17 6.60 -11.29 -22.99
CA THR A 17 7.66 -11.77 -23.89
C THR A 17 8.22 -10.60 -24.70
N THR A 18 9.47 -10.32 -24.36
CA THR A 18 10.50 -9.49 -24.96
C THR A 18 10.60 -9.64 -26.48
N VAL A 19 10.85 -8.51 -27.16
CA VAL A 19 11.18 -8.44 -28.59
C VAL A 19 12.61 -8.95 -28.80
N GLU A 20 12.76 -10.12 -29.41
CA GLU A 20 14.08 -10.70 -29.74
C GLU A 20 14.59 -10.21 -31.10
N LYS A 21 15.83 -9.71 -31.10
CA LYS A 21 16.68 -9.55 -32.27
C LYS A 21 17.61 -10.78 -32.34
N SER A 22 17.60 -11.42 -33.50
CA SER A 22 18.25 -12.69 -33.83
C SER A 22 19.76 -12.76 -33.58
N THR A 23 20.25 -13.90 -33.10
CA THR A 23 21.37 -14.67 -33.70
C THR A 23 21.51 -16.06 -33.06
N SER A 24 21.90 -17.02 -33.89
CA SER A 24 21.80 -18.48 -33.76
C SER A 24 22.68 -19.16 -32.70
N ALA A 25 22.20 -20.29 -32.16
CA ALA A 25 22.79 -21.65 -32.27
C ALA A 25 22.63 -22.56 -31.03
N THR A 26 21.95 -23.70 -31.24
CA THR A 26 22.25 -25.08 -30.77
C THR A 26 22.52 -25.38 -29.28
N ASN A 27 21.43 -25.67 -28.57
CA ASN A 27 21.15 -26.85 -27.72
C ASN A 27 22.29 -27.85 -27.34
N ILE A 28 22.49 -28.02 -26.02
CA ILE A 28 22.41 -29.26 -25.20
C ILE A 28 23.43 -29.28 -24.05
N SER A 29 22.85 -29.35 -22.85
CA SER A 29 23.34 -29.76 -21.53
C SER A 29 24.55 -30.72 -21.46
N SER A 30 25.49 -30.42 -20.54
CA SER A 30 25.97 -31.42 -19.58
C SER A 30 26.69 -30.79 -18.37
N ASN A 31 26.05 -30.94 -17.21
CA ASN A 31 26.61 -31.31 -15.89
C ASN A 31 28.01 -30.79 -15.50
N LEU A 32 28.11 -29.98 -14.42
CA LEU A 32 29.18 -30.16 -13.44
C LEU A 32 28.82 -29.52 -12.07
N LYS A 33 28.49 -30.41 -11.12
CA LYS A 33 28.95 -30.46 -9.73
C LYS A 33 29.41 -29.16 -9.03
N GLU A 34 28.57 -28.74 -8.08
CA GLU A 34 28.86 -28.18 -6.75
C GLU A 34 30.29 -27.73 -6.45
N LEU A 35 30.45 -26.45 -6.10
CA LEU A 35 31.47 -25.99 -5.16
C LEU A 35 31.10 -24.61 -4.57
N THR A 36 31.04 -24.60 -3.24
CA THR A 36 31.23 -23.46 -2.33
C THR A 36 30.02 -22.57 -2.03
N SER A 37 29.47 -22.84 -0.84
CA SER A 37 28.69 -21.92 -0.02
C SER A 37 29.43 -20.59 0.15
N ALA A 38 28.90 -19.54 -0.47
CA ALA A 38 29.03 -18.18 0.05
C ALA A 38 27.73 -17.87 0.79
N PRO A 39 27.75 -17.22 1.97
CA PRO A 39 26.51 -16.78 2.59
C PRO A 39 25.86 -15.81 1.61
N ALA A 40 24.65 -16.16 1.14
CA ALA A 40 23.83 -15.22 0.40
C ALA A 40 23.77 -13.94 1.23
N MET A 41 24.29 -12.86 0.66
CA MET A 41 24.29 -11.55 1.27
C MET A 41 22.88 -11.26 1.74
N ASP A 42 22.79 -10.95 3.03
CA ASP A 42 21.60 -10.64 3.78
C ASP A 42 20.67 -9.76 2.95
N SER A 43 19.68 -10.38 2.28
CA SER A 43 18.68 -9.65 1.52
C SER A 43 17.78 -9.01 2.57
N ALA A 44 18.15 -7.82 3.03
CA ALA A 44 17.41 -7.06 4.02
C ALA A 44 15.94 -7.02 3.57
N THR A 45 15.11 -7.82 4.23
CA THR A 45 13.70 -7.93 3.86
C THR A 45 13.05 -6.65 4.34
N LEU A 46 12.61 -5.80 3.41
CA LEU A 46 11.91 -4.57 3.77
C LEU A 46 10.68 -4.93 4.61
N SER A 47 10.42 -4.15 5.66
CA SER A 47 9.18 -4.33 6.40
C SER A 47 7.97 -4.08 5.48
N PRO A 48 6.80 -4.70 5.74
CA PRO A 48 5.60 -4.45 4.95
C PRO A 48 5.24 -2.96 4.88
N LEU A 49 5.39 -2.23 5.99
CA LEU A 49 5.15 -0.80 6.04
C LEU A 49 6.14 -0.01 5.15
N SER A 50 7.42 -0.38 5.17
CA SER A 50 8.42 0.26 4.29
C SER A 50 8.09 0.07 2.82
N SER A 51 7.63 -1.13 2.44
CA SER A 51 7.18 -1.43 1.08
C SER A 51 5.95 -0.59 0.70
N GLN A 52 4.94 -0.53 1.57
CA GLN A 52 3.73 0.26 1.32
C GLN A 52 4.03 1.76 1.19
N LEU A 53 4.91 2.30 2.03
CA LEU A 53 5.35 3.70 1.93
C LEU A 53 6.09 3.98 0.62
N SER A 54 6.93 3.05 0.15
CA SER A 54 7.60 3.19 -1.15
C SER A 54 6.60 3.19 -2.30
N SER A 55 5.61 2.30 -2.28
CA SER A 55 4.55 2.25 -3.29
C SER A 55 3.70 3.53 -3.28
N SER A 56 3.31 4.00 -2.09
CA SER A 56 2.56 5.25 -1.95
C SER A 56 3.37 6.46 -2.45
N ALA A 57 4.68 6.52 -2.17
CA ALA A 57 5.53 7.59 -2.70
C ALA A 57 5.56 7.61 -4.23
N ALA A 58 5.64 6.45 -4.88
CA ALA A 58 5.59 6.36 -6.34
C ALA A 58 4.23 6.83 -6.89
N ARG A 59 3.12 6.48 -6.22
CA ARG A 59 1.77 6.96 -6.59
C ARG A 59 1.62 8.47 -6.38
N ALA A 60 2.12 9.01 -5.28
CA ALA A 60 2.10 10.45 -5.00
C ALA A 60 2.85 11.23 -6.08
N GLN A 61 4.03 10.76 -6.48
CA GLN A 61 4.79 11.35 -7.59
C GLN A 61 4.03 11.29 -8.93
N ALA A 62 3.37 10.16 -9.23
CA ALA A 62 2.55 10.04 -10.43
C ALA A 62 1.35 11.01 -10.41
N LEU A 63 0.73 11.17 -9.23
CA LEU A 63 -0.39 12.06 -9.02
C LEU A 63 -0.01 13.54 -9.23
N ASP A 64 1.11 13.97 -8.62
CA ASP A 64 1.64 15.33 -8.76
C ASP A 64 1.99 15.68 -10.22
N ASN A 65 2.43 14.70 -11.01
CA ASN A 65 2.73 14.89 -12.43
C ASN A 65 1.47 14.97 -13.31
N SER A 66 0.32 14.51 -12.81
CA SER A 66 -0.92 14.35 -13.59
C SER A 66 -1.98 15.42 -13.33
N LEU A 67 -1.99 16.03 -12.14
CA LEU A 67 -3.04 16.95 -11.70
C LEU A 67 -2.55 18.41 -11.66
N ASP A 68 -3.47 19.35 -11.92
CA ASP A 68 -3.20 20.76 -11.66
C ASP A 68 -3.33 21.11 -10.18
N ILE A 69 -2.75 22.25 -9.77
CA ILE A 69 -2.71 22.69 -8.36
C ILE A 69 -4.13 22.83 -7.75
N LYS A 70 -5.13 23.23 -8.56
CA LYS A 70 -6.51 23.39 -8.09
C LYS A 70 -7.16 22.04 -7.79
N SER A 71 -6.92 21.07 -8.66
CA SER A 71 -7.38 19.69 -8.52
C SER A 71 -6.69 19.03 -7.33
N LEU A 72 -5.40 19.29 -7.12
CA LEU A 72 -4.66 18.83 -5.95
C LEU A 72 -5.24 19.39 -4.64
N GLY A 73 -5.55 20.69 -4.60
CA GLY A 73 -6.21 21.31 -3.44
C GLY A 73 -7.61 20.75 -3.18
N SER A 74 -8.37 20.47 -4.25
CA SER A 74 -9.70 19.87 -4.15
C SER A 74 -9.62 18.42 -3.64
N LEU A 75 -8.65 17.65 -4.12
CA LEU A 75 -8.35 16.30 -3.66
C LEU A 75 -7.95 16.29 -2.18
N ALA A 76 -7.04 17.17 -1.78
CA ALA A 76 -6.62 17.28 -0.38
C ALA A 76 -7.80 17.60 0.55
N LYS A 77 -8.71 18.49 0.13
CA LYS A 77 -9.94 18.79 0.88
C LYS A 77 -10.87 17.57 0.97
N SER A 78 -11.05 16.85 -0.13
CA SER A 78 -11.86 15.63 -0.17
C SER A 78 -11.31 14.56 0.77
N ILE A 79 -10.00 14.34 0.73
CA ILE A 79 -9.29 13.39 1.60
C ILE A 79 -9.44 13.79 3.06
N SER A 80 -9.22 15.07 3.39
CA SER A 80 -9.38 15.56 4.76
C SER A 80 -10.80 15.32 5.30
N ASP A 81 -11.83 15.51 4.47
CA ASP A 81 -13.21 15.24 4.89
C ASP A 81 -13.45 13.74 5.10
N LYS A 82 -12.95 12.89 4.18
CA LYS A 82 -13.07 11.43 4.20
C LYS A 82 -12.40 10.78 5.42
N ILE A 83 -11.29 11.34 5.91
CA ILE A 83 -10.50 10.73 7.00
C ILE A 83 -10.68 11.43 8.35
N ALA A 84 -11.19 12.67 8.39
CA ALA A 84 -11.30 13.44 9.64
C ALA A 84 -12.50 14.41 9.69
N GLY A 85 -13.23 14.59 8.61
CA GLY A 85 -14.38 15.50 8.52
C GLY A 85 -15.72 14.81 8.74
N ASN A 86 -16.78 15.46 8.27
CA ASN A 86 -18.15 15.03 8.52
C ASN A 86 -18.46 13.69 7.84
N SER A 87 -17.94 13.45 6.63
CA SER A 87 -18.16 12.19 5.92
C SER A 87 -17.49 11.01 6.64
N TYR A 88 -16.33 11.19 7.25
CA TYR A 88 -15.70 10.16 8.10
C TYR A 88 -16.63 9.71 9.22
N TYR A 89 -17.13 10.65 10.03
CA TYR A 89 -17.98 10.31 11.18
C TYR A 89 -19.34 9.75 10.77
N ALA A 90 -19.90 10.23 9.66
CA ALA A 90 -21.15 9.70 9.11
C ALA A 90 -21.02 8.22 8.69
N ASN A 91 -19.82 7.80 8.25
CA ASN A 91 -19.56 6.45 7.75
C ASN A 91 -18.71 5.60 8.72
N ARG A 92 -18.57 6.01 9.98
CA ARG A 92 -17.68 5.35 10.97
C ARG A 92 -17.88 3.84 11.06
N LYS A 93 -19.13 3.36 11.06
CA LYS A 93 -19.43 1.92 11.11
C LYS A 93 -18.90 1.15 9.89
N LEU A 94 -18.89 1.77 8.71
CA LEU A 94 -18.33 1.16 7.50
C LEU A 94 -16.81 1.11 7.59
N HIS A 95 -16.17 2.18 8.06
CA HIS A 95 -14.71 2.23 8.26
C HIS A 95 -14.23 1.24 9.34
N ASP A 96 -15.00 1.06 10.41
CA ASP A 96 -14.71 0.09 11.47
C ASP A 96 -14.78 -1.36 10.98
N ALA A 97 -15.55 -1.62 9.91
CA ALA A 97 -15.70 -2.94 9.30
C ALA A 97 -14.73 -3.18 8.13
N GLU A 98 -13.90 -2.19 7.79
CA GLU A 98 -12.93 -2.29 6.70
C GLU A 98 -11.80 -3.25 7.07
N ILE A 99 -11.51 -4.21 6.18
CA ILE A 99 -10.42 -5.17 6.33
C ILE A 99 -9.54 -5.05 5.09
N PRO A 100 -8.21 -4.87 5.25
CA PRO A 100 -7.30 -4.84 4.11
C PRO A 100 -7.41 -6.11 3.28
N ASN A 101 -7.36 -5.98 1.94
CA ASN A 101 -7.33 -7.12 1.03
C ASN A 101 -5.93 -7.73 0.97
N THR A 102 -5.53 -8.43 2.03
CA THR A 102 -4.20 -9.05 2.18
C THR A 102 -4.24 -10.22 3.16
N ASP A 103 -3.33 -11.17 2.97
CA ASP A 103 -3.09 -12.27 3.92
C ASP A 103 -1.93 -11.97 4.89
N ASP A 104 -1.27 -10.80 4.76
CA ASP A 104 -0.16 -10.42 5.63
C ASP A 104 -0.68 -10.11 7.05
N PRO A 105 -0.30 -10.91 8.07
CA PRO A 105 -0.81 -10.73 9.42
C PRO A 105 -0.38 -9.41 10.04
N ALA A 106 0.76 -8.83 9.64
CA ALA A 106 1.22 -7.55 10.16
C ALA A 106 0.34 -6.40 9.66
N LEU A 107 -0.12 -6.46 8.40
CA LEU A 107 -1.03 -5.46 7.84
C LEU A 107 -2.42 -5.56 8.47
N LEU A 108 -2.93 -6.78 8.64
CA LEU A 108 -4.22 -7.03 9.29
C LEU A 108 -4.23 -6.54 10.75
N GLU A 109 -3.19 -6.86 11.53
CA GLU A 109 -3.09 -6.39 12.91
C GLU A 109 -2.96 -4.86 12.99
N ARG A 110 -2.19 -4.23 12.09
CA ARG A 110 -2.07 -2.77 12.07
C ARG A 110 -3.40 -2.09 11.76
N ALA A 111 -4.18 -2.61 10.80
CA ALA A 111 -5.52 -2.10 10.51
C ALA A 111 -6.45 -2.24 11.73
N ARG A 112 -6.40 -3.40 12.42
CA ARG A 112 -7.13 -3.61 13.67
C ARG A 112 -6.74 -2.62 14.77
N GLN A 113 -5.44 -2.32 14.91
CA GLN A 113 -4.94 -1.33 15.86
C GLN A 113 -5.41 0.08 15.51
N ALA A 114 -5.37 0.46 14.24
CA ALA A 114 -5.88 1.76 13.79
C ALA A 114 -7.37 1.92 14.10
N THR A 115 -8.20 0.91 13.81
CA THR A 115 -9.62 0.89 14.17
C THR A 115 -9.83 0.98 15.67
N SER A 116 -9.05 0.25 16.47
CA SER A 116 -9.12 0.33 17.93
C SER A 116 -8.82 1.75 18.41
N PHE A 117 -7.75 2.37 17.88
CA PHE A 117 -7.30 3.72 18.22
C PHE A 117 -8.37 4.76 17.88
N LYS A 118 -8.97 4.69 16.68
CA LYS A 118 -10.04 5.60 16.28
C LYS A 118 -11.32 5.43 17.11
N ASN A 119 -11.52 4.27 17.71
CA ASN A 119 -12.58 4.00 18.68
C ASN A 119 -12.21 4.37 20.13
N GLY A 120 -11.07 5.04 20.36
CA GLY A 120 -10.66 5.53 21.67
C GLY A 120 -9.95 4.49 22.53
N SER A 121 -9.43 3.42 21.93
CA SER A 121 -8.74 2.34 22.64
C SER A 121 -7.41 1.98 21.99
N GLY A 122 -6.39 1.63 22.78
CA GLY A 122 -5.07 1.30 22.23
C GLY A 122 -4.29 2.51 21.70
N THR A 123 -3.12 2.23 21.14
CA THR A 123 -2.16 3.24 20.68
C THR A 123 -2.26 3.46 19.19
N ASN A 124 -1.90 4.66 18.73
CA ASN A 124 -1.80 4.94 17.31
C ASN A 124 -0.68 4.07 16.69
N PRO A 125 -0.98 3.21 15.69
CA PRO A 125 0.03 2.34 15.08
C PRO A 125 1.10 3.10 14.27
N PHE A 126 0.88 4.38 13.99
CA PHE A 126 1.81 5.25 13.24
C PHE A 126 2.57 6.23 14.14
N ALA A 127 2.51 6.05 15.46
CA ALA A 127 3.20 6.90 16.40
C ALA A 127 4.70 6.98 16.09
N GLY A 128 5.24 8.19 16.00
CA GLY A 128 6.67 8.41 15.73
C GLY A 128 7.09 8.36 14.26
N LEU A 129 6.17 8.17 13.31
CA LEU A 129 6.48 8.40 11.89
C LEU A 129 6.70 9.88 11.59
N SER A 130 7.53 10.19 10.59
CA SER A 130 7.75 11.56 10.15
C SER A 130 6.52 12.14 9.43
N GLN A 131 6.43 13.48 9.35
CA GLN A 131 5.34 14.14 8.63
C GLN A 131 5.23 13.69 7.16
N ASP A 132 6.35 13.48 6.48
CA ASP A 132 6.37 13.01 5.09
C ASP A 132 5.81 11.60 4.99
N GLN A 133 6.22 10.68 5.88
CA GLN A 133 5.69 9.32 5.92
C GLN A 133 4.19 9.28 6.26
N LEU A 134 3.75 10.12 7.19
CA LEU A 134 2.34 10.27 7.53
C LEU A 134 1.54 10.81 6.34
N SER A 135 2.11 11.73 5.56
CA SER A 135 1.46 12.28 4.36
C SER A 135 1.29 11.23 3.28
N LEU A 136 2.30 10.37 3.07
CA LEU A 136 2.18 9.23 2.16
C LEU A 136 1.05 8.28 2.57
N ILE A 137 0.79 8.09 3.87
CA ILE A 137 -0.34 7.28 4.31
C ILE A 137 -1.66 8.04 4.11
N MET A 138 -1.74 9.29 4.57
CA MET A 138 -2.96 10.09 4.52
C MET A 138 -3.51 10.28 3.11
N TYR A 139 -2.65 10.47 2.11
CA TYR A 139 -3.06 10.83 0.75
C TYR A 139 -3.14 9.64 -0.23
N ASP A 140 -2.89 8.42 0.26
CA ASP A 140 -2.98 7.21 -0.56
C ASP A 140 -4.44 6.78 -0.78
N GLU A 141 -5.02 7.18 -1.91
CA GLU A 141 -6.40 6.82 -2.28
C GLU A 141 -6.51 5.40 -2.86
N ASP A 142 -5.40 4.78 -3.30
CA ASP A 142 -5.39 3.47 -3.97
C ASP A 142 -5.45 2.28 -2.98
N SER A 143 -5.77 2.56 -1.71
CA SER A 143 -6.27 1.59 -0.72
C SER A 143 -5.26 0.55 -0.18
N ASP A 144 -3.96 0.83 -0.20
CA ASP A 144 -2.99 0.05 0.59
C ASP A 144 -3.20 0.24 2.11
N PHE A 145 -3.91 1.31 2.49
CA PHE A 145 -4.30 1.64 3.85
C PHE A 145 -5.80 1.84 3.96
N THR A 146 -6.39 1.27 5.01
CA THR A 146 -7.81 1.49 5.35
C THR A 146 -8.08 2.94 5.73
N ILE A 147 -9.34 3.37 5.72
CA ILE A 147 -9.72 4.73 6.15
C ILE A 147 -9.37 4.98 7.61
N ASN A 148 -9.51 3.97 8.48
CA ASN A 148 -9.11 4.11 9.88
C ASN A 148 -7.59 4.22 10.05
N GLU A 149 -6.79 3.53 9.23
CA GLU A 149 -5.34 3.74 9.19
C GLU A 149 -4.98 5.17 8.77
N ARG A 150 -5.59 5.67 7.70
CA ARG A 150 -5.35 7.03 7.21
C ARG A 150 -5.80 8.10 8.21
N SER A 151 -6.92 7.88 8.90
CA SER A 151 -7.39 8.72 9.99
C SER A 151 -6.47 8.69 11.22
N ALA A 152 -5.85 7.54 11.51
CA ALA A 152 -4.85 7.42 12.57
C ALA A 152 -3.57 8.19 12.20
N ALA A 153 -3.09 8.08 10.96
CA ALA A 153 -1.96 8.86 10.47
C ALA A 153 -2.24 10.37 10.53
N HIS A 154 -3.44 10.80 10.16
CA HIS A 154 -3.88 12.19 10.34
C HIS A 154 -3.83 12.62 11.81
N SER A 155 -4.32 11.79 12.73
CA SER A 155 -4.28 12.12 14.17
C SER A 155 -2.85 12.29 14.69
N GLU A 156 -1.90 11.46 14.22
CA GLU A 156 -0.48 11.61 14.58
C GLU A 156 0.13 12.87 13.99
N ASN A 157 -0.21 13.20 12.74
CA ASN A 157 0.28 14.41 12.07
C ASN A 157 -0.09 15.68 12.86
N TYR A 158 -1.33 15.75 13.35
CA TYR A 158 -1.77 16.89 14.17
C TYR A 158 -1.10 16.91 15.54
N CYS A 159 -0.90 15.74 16.15
CA CYS A 159 -0.21 15.60 17.44
C CYS A 159 1.26 16.06 17.35
N THR A 160 1.97 15.64 16.31
CA THR A 160 3.38 15.99 16.06
C THR A 160 3.57 17.48 15.80
N VAL A 161 2.75 18.08 14.93
CA VAL A 161 2.77 19.54 14.68
C VAL A 161 2.50 20.33 15.96
N SER A 162 1.56 19.86 16.79
CA SER A 162 1.24 20.51 18.07
C SER A 162 2.39 20.45 19.07
N LYS A 163 3.17 19.36 19.08
CA LYS A 163 4.36 19.22 19.94
C LYS A 163 5.51 20.14 19.50
N ILE A 164 5.68 20.35 18.20
CA ILE A 164 6.71 21.24 17.66
C ILE A 164 6.41 22.71 18.01
N ASN A 165 5.14 23.12 17.92
CA ASN A 165 4.73 24.51 18.21
C ASN A 165 4.69 24.86 19.70
N ALA A 166 4.94 23.90 20.60
CA ALA A 166 4.93 24.09 22.05
C ALA A 166 6.34 24.23 22.66
N LEU A 167 7.39 24.23 21.83
CA LEU A 167 8.80 24.44 22.19
C LEU A 167 9.26 25.83 21.78
#